data_AF-A0A9D8R5U5-F1
#
_entry.id   AF-A0A9D8R5U5-F1
#
_cell.length_a   1.000
_cell.length_b   1.000
_cell.length_c   1.000
_cell.angle_alpha   90.00
_cell.angle_beta   90.00
_cell.angle_gamma   90.00
#
_symmetry.space_group_name_H-M   'P 1'
#
loop_
_entity.id
_entity.type
_entity.pdbx_description
1 polymer ?
#
loop_
_entity_poly.entity_id
_entity_poly.type
_entity_poly.pdbx_seq_one_letter_code
_entity_poly.pdbx_strand_id
1 'polypeptide(L)'
;MKKSLILVICALVALTSCKKIQNGLNVSPAEHSTGKASEILLVMDKSQWDTIYQNQVKEIIGQPQPGLNQVEPMFDVYHINPDLFKDEFTKRANIIYMELDPQSDSTTYTLEENYWIRPQTYVHIKGSDPQACVTLFQEHQQEILQKFRVTDLAKLQLIQAQNPNIALQNKVKEKFGVLLTIPKEYEIARECPDFLWIAYRTPQNDRSIIIYKSKDTDMSPAGLIRKRNIATQYIEGNTKDIYPVVVEFEGLPIVSRLNIWQKEGMQMRGLWETEADYMGGPFYQFSYINGEGESISIDGWVYAPNQSKRDYMRQVEAIVKSLK
;
A
#
# COMPACT_ATOMS: atom_id res chain seq x y z
N MET A 1 17.62 54.61 25.07
CA MET A 1 17.18 53.31 25.65
C MET A 1 15.87 52.74 25.07
N LYS A 2 15.34 53.21 23.93
CA LYS A 2 14.11 52.65 23.31
C LYS A 2 14.28 51.88 22.00
N LYS A 3 15.46 51.97 21.34
CA LYS A 3 15.74 51.26 20.07
C LYS A 3 16.31 49.85 20.27
N SER A 4 16.91 49.56 21.44
CA SER A 4 17.48 48.25 21.73
C SER A 4 16.47 47.23 22.25
N LEU A 5 15.29 47.67 22.72
CA LEU A 5 14.23 46.79 23.23
C LEU A 5 13.37 46.20 22.10
N ILE A 6 13.25 46.90 20.97
CA ILE A 6 12.45 46.44 19.81
C ILE A 6 13.15 45.30 19.05
N LEU A 7 14.49 45.30 19.01
CA LEU A 7 15.25 44.24 18.35
C LEU A 7 15.23 42.91 19.12
N VAL A 8 15.08 42.95 20.44
CA VAL A 8 14.96 41.75 21.29
C VAL A 8 13.56 41.12 21.17
N ILE A 9 12.52 41.93 20.92
CA ILE A 9 11.15 41.43 20.74
C ILE A 9 10.96 40.80 19.34
N CYS A 10 11.59 41.34 18.28
CA CYS A 10 11.58 40.69 16.96
C CYS A 10 12.38 39.38 16.91
N ALA A 11 13.39 39.21 17.77
CA ALA A 11 14.16 37.96 17.86
C ALA A 11 13.38 36.85 18.60
N LEU A 12 12.44 37.19 19.49
CA LEU A 12 11.63 36.21 20.22
C LEU A 12 10.46 35.63 19.42
N VAL A 13 10.01 36.29 18.35
CA VAL A 13 8.89 35.80 17.50
C VAL A 13 9.39 34.91 16.34
N ALA A 14 10.70 34.83 16.13
CA ALA A 14 11.28 34.02 15.05
C ALA A 14 11.51 32.53 15.40
N LEU A 15 11.09 32.06 16.58
CA LEU A 15 11.37 30.70 17.06
C LEU A 15 10.18 29.72 17.08
N THR A 16 9.07 30.03 16.40
CA THR A 16 7.97 29.08 16.22
C THR A 16 7.59 28.88 14.75
N SER A 17 8.55 28.45 13.93
CA SER A 17 8.23 27.70 12.71
C SER A 17 9.41 26.86 12.24
N CYS A 18 9.90 26.00 13.12
CA CYS A 18 10.44 24.73 12.63
C CYS A 18 9.25 23.78 12.47
N LYS A 19 8.60 23.80 11.30
CA LYS A 19 7.97 22.58 10.78
C LYS A 19 9.12 21.60 10.57
N LYS A 20 9.47 20.85 11.63
CA LYS A 20 10.20 19.60 11.50
C LYS A 20 9.39 18.79 10.49
N ILE A 21 9.99 18.50 9.34
CA ILE A 21 9.56 17.41 8.49
C ILE A 21 9.80 16.15 9.33
N GLN A 22 8.81 15.83 10.16
CA GLN A 22 8.75 14.56 10.86
C GLN A 22 8.40 13.53 9.81
N ASN A 23 9.32 12.60 9.57
CA ASN A 23 9.02 11.33 8.92
C ASN A 23 7.70 10.80 9.51
N GLY A 24 6.69 10.62 8.67
CA GLY A 24 5.25 10.60 9.00
C GLY A 24 4.73 9.43 9.81
N LEU A 25 5.46 8.94 10.81
CA LEU A 25 5.05 7.83 11.69
C LEU A 25 4.92 8.23 13.17
N ASN A 26 5.26 9.47 13.55
CA ASN A 26 5.11 9.99 14.92
C ASN A 26 3.93 10.97 15.01
N VAL A 27 2.73 10.44 14.84
CA VAL A 27 1.46 11.19 14.94
C VAL A 27 0.65 10.58 16.08
N SER A 28 -0.13 11.39 16.82
CA SER A 28 -0.94 10.87 17.93
C SER A 28 -1.97 9.85 17.42
N PRO A 29 -2.30 8.77 18.16
CA PRO A 29 -3.34 7.84 17.74
C PRO A 29 -4.71 8.49 17.48
N ALA A 30 -5.02 9.61 18.15
CA ALA A 30 -6.25 10.37 17.93
C ALA A 30 -6.30 11.09 16.58
N GLU A 31 -5.14 11.24 15.94
CA GLU A 31 -4.96 11.87 14.63
C GLU A 31 -4.83 10.83 13.50
N HIS A 32 -5.09 9.54 13.79
CA HIS A 32 -5.06 8.46 12.80
C HIS A 32 -6.38 8.34 12.03
N SER A 33 -6.28 8.15 10.71
CA SER A 33 -7.44 7.91 9.86
C SER A 33 -8.15 6.60 10.21
N THR A 34 -9.48 6.63 10.16
CA THR A 34 -10.36 5.52 10.53
C THR A 34 -10.89 4.80 9.28
N GLY A 35 -11.72 3.77 9.49
CA GLY A 35 -12.27 2.93 8.43
C GLY A 35 -11.33 1.83 7.95
N LYS A 36 -11.77 1.02 7.01
CA LYS A 36 -10.94 -0.02 6.38
C LYS A 36 -9.86 0.63 5.49
N ALA A 37 -8.75 -0.06 5.25
CA ALA A 37 -7.90 0.27 4.09
C ALA A 37 -8.56 -0.26 2.81
N SER A 38 -8.14 0.22 1.64
CA SER A 38 -8.76 -0.13 0.35
C SER A 38 -10.21 0.34 0.20
N GLU A 39 -10.66 1.31 0.99
CA GLU A 39 -12.01 1.88 0.93
C GLU A 39 -11.92 3.35 0.54
N ILE A 40 -12.81 3.79 -0.35
CA ILE A 40 -13.00 5.20 -0.70
C ILE A 40 -14.39 5.62 -0.23
N LEU A 41 -14.42 6.69 0.58
CA LEU A 41 -15.66 7.39 0.90
C LEU A 41 -16.04 8.30 -0.27
N LEU A 42 -17.12 7.98 -0.95
CA LEU A 42 -17.69 8.80 -2.03
C LEU A 42 -18.85 9.63 -1.47
N VAL A 43 -18.66 10.94 -1.36
CA VAL A 43 -19.69 11.89 -0.96
C VAL A 43 -20.28 12.51 -2.22
N MET A 44 -21.53 12.16 -2.52
CA MET A 44 -22.27 12.70 -3.66
C MET A 44 -23.76 12.59 -3.37
N ASP A 45 -24.57 13.57 -3.78
CA ASP A 45 -26.02 13.52 -3.57
C ASP A 45 -26.68 12.58 -4.60
N LYS A 46 -27.15 11.41 -4.16
CA LYS A 46 -27.80 10.43 -5.04
C LYS A 46 -29.03 10.98 -5.77
N SER A 47 -29.73 11.96 -5.20
CA SER A 47 -30.94 12.52 -5.81
C SER A 47 -30.64 13.40 -7.00
N GLN A 48 -29.43 13.98 -7.06
CA GLN A 48 -28.97 14.87 -8.11
C GLN A 48 -28.13 14.17 -9.18
N TRP A 49 -27.80 12.89 -8.97
CA TRP A 49 -26.91 12.13 -9.82
C TRP A 49 -27.60 10.88 -10.37
N ASP A 50 -27.81 10.83 -11.67
CA ASP A 50 -28.34 9.64 -12.33
C ASP A 50 -27.45 8.41 -12.13
N THR A 51 -28.07 7.23 -12.24
CA THR A 51 -27.38 5.94 -12.05
C THR A 51 -26.18 5.76 -12.99
N ILE A 52 -26.23 6.36 -14.18
CA ILE A 52 -25.15 6.29 -15.19
C ILE A 52 -23.86 6.92 -14.64
N TYR A 53 -23.93 8.14 -14.12
CA TYR A 53 -22.76 8.85 -13.58
C TYR A 53 -22.21 8.16 -12.33
N GLN A 54 -23.09 7.66 -11.45
CA GLN A 54 -22.66 6.88 -10.29
C GLN A 54 -21.87 5.62 -10.70
N ASN A 55 -22.29 4.95 -11.78
CA ASN A 55 -21.60 3.76 -12.28
C ASN A 55 -20.24 4.12 -12.89
N GLN A 56 -20.14 5.20 -13.65
CA GLN A 56 -18.86 5.65 -14.21
C GLN A 56 -17.82 5.94 -13.12
N VAL A 57 -18.21 6.63 -12.05
CA VAL A 57 -17.31 6.89 -10.91
C VAL A 57 -16.88 5.58 -10.24
N LYS A 58 -17.83 4.65 -10.02
CA LYS A 58 -17.54 3.34 -9.42
C LYS A 58 -16.66 2.47 -10.30
N GLU A 59 -16.78 2.54 -11.62
CA GLU A 59 -15.95 1.79 -12.57
C GLU A 59 -14.49 2.27 -12.51
N ILE A 60 -14.26 3.59 -12.45
CA ILE A 60 -12.93 4.16 -12.29
C ILE A 60 -12.29 3.71 -10.97
N ILE A 61 -13.05 3.77 -9.88
CA ILE A 61 -12.57 3.36 -8.56
C ILE A 61 -12.36 1.83 -8.47
N GLY A 62 -13.26 1.08 -9.11
CA GLY A 62 -13.35 -0.37 -9.09
C GLY A 62 -12.48 -1.08 -10.13
N GLN A 63 -11.55 -0.37 -10.80
CA GLN A 63 -10.62 -0.97 -11.75
C GLN A 63 -9.93 -2.21 -11.15
N PRO A 64 -9.63 -3.25 -11.93
CA PRO A 64 -9.00 -4.47 -11.40
C PRO A 64 -7.68 -4.21 -10.70
N GLN A 65 -7.46 -4.83 -9.53
CA GLN A 65 -6.16 -4.87 -8.88
C GLN A 65 -5.20 -5.77 -9.69
N PRO A 66 -4.04 -5.25 -10.16
CA PRO A 66 -3.08 -6.06 -10.91
C PRO A 66 -2.40 -7.14 -10.04
N GLY A 67 -2.09 -8.29 -10.65
CA GLY A 67 -1.32 -9.36 -10.03
C GLY A 67 -2.12 -10.28 -9.09
N LEU A 68 -3.45 -10.32 -9.23
CA LEU A 68 -4.31 -11.28 -8.55
C LEU A 68 -4.80 -12.36 -9.51
N ASN A 69 -5.06 -13.56 -8.98
CA ASN A 69 -5.59 -14.69 -9.75
C ASN A 69 -7.09 -14.57 -10.01
N GLN A 70 -7.80 -13.81 -9.17
CA GLN A 70 -9.22 -13.49 -9.31
C GLN A 70 -9.37 -11.98 -9.47
N VAL A 71 -10.27 -11.55 -10.35
CA VAL A 71 -10.54 -10.12 -10.55
C VAL A 71 -11.18 -9.57 -9.29
N GLU A 72 -10.48 -8.65 -8.62
CA GLU A 72 -10.96 -7.93 -7.44
C GLU A 72 -10.80 -6.42 -7.67
N PRO A 73 -11.77 -5.58 -7.26
CA PRO A 73 -11.73 -4.14 -7.49
C PRO A 73 -10.61 -3.49 -6.69
N MET A 74 -9.97 -2.44 -7.22
CA MET A 74 -8.87 -1.75 -6.54
C MET A 74 -9.33 -1.09 -5.24
N PHE A 75 -10.54 -0.56 -5.17
CA PHE A 75 -11.10 -0.06 -3.92
C PHE A 75 -12.56 -0.45 -3.76
N ASP A 76 -12.96 -0.64 -2.52
CA ASP A 76 -14.36 -0.72 -2.11
C ASP A 76 -14.93 0.71 -2.07
N VAL A 77 -16.14 0.92 -2.58
CA VAL A 77 -16.80 2.23 -2.55
C VAL A 77 -17.82 2.27 -1.43
N TYR A 78 -17.63 3.19 -0.48
CA TYR A 78 -18.62 3.49 0.54
C TYR A 78 -19.25 4.85 0.24
N HIS A 79 -20.55 4.86 -0.09
CA HIS A 79 -21.25 6.08 -0.53
C HIS A 79 -22.08 6.70 0.58
N ILE A 80 -22.04 8.04 0.68
CA ILE A 80 -22.95 8.83 1.54
C ILE A 80 -23.47 10.08 0.82
N ASN A 81 -24.61 10.60 1.28
CA ASN A 81 -25.08 11.92 0.87
C ASN A 81 -24.34 13.04 1.64
N PRO A 82 -24.19 14.25 1.06
CA PRO A 82 -23.49 15.38 1.67
C PRO A 82 -23.93 15.74 3.11
N ASP A 83 -25.23 15.67 3.42
CA ASP A 83 -25.75 16.00 4.77
C ASP A 83 -25.21 15.11 5.89
N LEU A 84 -24.70 13.92 5.53
CA LEU A 84 -24.08 12.98 6.45
C LEU A 84 -22.57 13.20 6.58
N PHE A 85 -21.94 14.03 5.75
CA PHE A 85 -20.50 14.25 5.75
C PHE A 85 -20.05 15.15 6.92
N LYS A 86 -19.93 14.53 8.10
CA LYS A 86 -19.51 15.15 9.35
C LYS A 86 -18.79 14.14 10.24
N ASP A 87 -18.14 14.65 11.28
CA ASP A 87 -17.55 13.89 12.39
C ASP A 87 -16.70 12.67 11.99
N GLU A 88 -17.28 11.48 11.98
CA GLU A 88 -16.59 10.22 11.69
C GLU A 88 -16.20 10.07 10.22
N PHE A 89 -16.94 10.69 9.31
CA PHE A 89 -16.70 10.58 7.87
C PHE A 89 -15.53 11.44 7.39
N THR A 90 -15.29 12.58 8.05
CA THR A 90 -14.12 13.43 7.77
C THR A 90 -12.81 12.77 8.22
N LYS A 91 -12.88 11.71 9.04
CA LYS A 91 -11.72 10.93 9.51
C LYS A 91 -11.35 9.75 8.60
N ARG A 92 -12.06 9.53 7.48
CA ARG A 92 -11.73 8.46 6.52
C ARG A 92 -10.43 8.78 5.78
N ALA A 93 -9.66 7.76 5.45
CA ALA A 93 -8.35 7.92 4.83
C ALA A 93 -8.43 8.42 3.39
N ASN A 94 -9.36 7.90 2.59
CA ASN A 94 -9.54 8.31 1.20
C ASN A 94 -10.96 8.80 1.01
N ILE A 95 -11.11 10.04 0.56
CA ILE A 95 -12.41 10.70 0.40
C ILE A 95 -12.44 11.35 -0.98
N ILE A 96 -13.53 11.13 -1.73
CA ILE A 96 -13.90 11.92 -2.90
C ILE A 96 -15.20 12.64 -2.55
N TYR A 97 -15.17 13.97 -2.58
CA TYR A 97 -16.36 14.81 -2.44
C TYR A 97 -16.71 15.39 -3.80
N MET A 98 -17.88 15.04 -4.33
CA MET A 98 -18.41 15.59 -5.58
C MET A 98 -19.55 16.56 -5.29
N GLU A 99 -19.35 17.82 -5.65
CA GLU A 99 -20.28 18.93 -5.43
C GLU A 99 -20.83 19.45 -6.76
N LEU A 100 -22.16 19.57 -6.83
CA LEU A 100 -22.82 20.27 -7.93
C LEU A 100 -23.10 21.71 -7.54
N ASP A 101 -22.70 22.64 -8.40
CA ASP A 101 -23.04 24.06 -8.29
C ASP A 101 -23.56 24.59 -9.63
N PRO A 102 -24.87 24.41 -9.90
CA PRO A 102 -25.48 24.80 -11.16
C PRO A 102 -25.45 26.31 -11.43
N GLN A 103 -25.04 27.14 -10.45
CA GLN A 103 -24.96 28.59 -10.58
C GLN A 103 -23.56 29.07 -11.02
N SER A 104 -22.59 28.17 -11.10
CA SER A 104 -21.21 28.45 -11.49
C SER A 104 -20.83 27.68 -12.76
N ASP A 105 -20.35 28.41 -13.78
CA ASP A 105 -19.77 27.80 -14.98
C ASP A 105 -18.33 27.28 -14.76
N SER A 106 -17.75 27.51 -13.57
CA SER A 106 -16.40 27.06 -13.24
C SER A 106 -16.39 25.64 -12.68
N THR A 107 -15.45 24.82 -13.15
CA THR A 107 -15.09 23.53 -12.54
C THR A 107 -13.88 23.71 -11.63
N THR A 108 -13.81 22.93 -10.54
CA THR A 108 -12.69 22.97 -9.61
C THR A 108 -12.30 21.55 -9.21
N TYR A 109 -11.00 21.26 -9.27
CA TYR A 109 -10.39 20.06 -8.72
C TYR A 109 -9.37 20.48 -7.67
N THR A 110 -9.50 19.91 -6.47
CA THR A 110 -8.49 20.03 -5.43
C THR A 110 -8.17 18.66 -4.86
N LEU A 111 -6.89 18.42 -4.63
CA LEU A 111 -6.38 17.25 -3.93
C LEU A 111 -5.56 17.75 -2.75
N GLU A 112 -6.01 17.41 -1.55
CA GLU A 112 -5.39 17.81 -0.30
C GLU A 112 -4.96 16.58 0.49
N GLU A 113 -3.74 16.62 1.00
CA GLU A 113 -3.22 15.58 1.87
C GLU A 113 -3.40 16.01 3.34
N ASN A 114 -3.88 15.09 4.17
CA ASN A 114 -3.97 15.26 5.62
C ASN A 114 -4.83 16.46 6.06
N TYR A 115 -5.94 16.70 5.36
CA TYR A 115 -6.80 17.87 5.60
C TYR A 115 -7.35 17.89 7.04
N TRP A 116 -7.94 16.78 7.50
CA TRP A 116 -8.42 16.64 8.90
C TRP A 116 -7.56 15.67 9.72
N ILE A 117 -7.10 14.59 9.10
CA ILE A 117 -6.55 13.41 9.79
C ILE A 117 -5.36 12.83 9.01
N ARG A 118 -4.58 11.92 9.60
CA ARG A 118 -3.38 11.35 8.95
C ARG A 118 -3.37 9.81 8.96
N PRO A 119 -2.90 9.15 7.89
CA PRO A 119 -2.73 9.68 6.54
C PRO A 119 -4.11 9.86 5.91
N GLN A 120 -4.29 10.92 5.14
CA GLN A 120 -5.50 11.17 4.40
C GLN A 120 -5.22 11.77 3.03
N THR A 121 -6.01 11.37 2.04
CA THR A 121 -6.17 12.09 0.77
C THR A 121 -7.63 12.47 0.64
N TYR A 122 -7.88 13.78 0.53
CA TYR A 122 -9.17 14.37 0.28
C TYR A 122 -9.17 14.94 -1.14
N VAL A 123 -10.10 14.49 -1.97
CA VAL A 123 -10.31 15.00 -3.32
C VAL A 123 -11.66 15.70 -3.33
N HIS A 124 -11.69 16.96 -3.75
CA HIS A 124 -12.93 17.71 -3.95
C HIS A 124 -13.04 18.12 -5.41
N ILE A 125 -14.14 17.70 -6.02
CA ILE A 125 -14.49 17.94 -7.42
C ILE A 125 -15.80 18.71 -7.44
N LYS A 126 -15.77 19.89 -8.04
CA LYS A 126 -16.93 20.77 -8.17
C LYS A 126 -17.20 21.06 -9.64
N GLY A 127 -18.47 21.03 -10.04
CA GLY A 127 -18.90 21.31 -11.41
C GLY A 127 -20.36 21.74 -11.50
N SER A 128 -20.75 22.30 -12.64
CA SER A 128 -22.11 22.77 -12.91
C SER A 128 -23.14 21.65 -13.00
N ASP A 129 -22.70 20.47 -13.44
CA ASP A 129 -23.52 19.27 -13.66
C ASP A 129 -22.70 17.98 -13.44
N PRO A 130 -23.37 16.82 -13.34
CA PRO A 130 -22.69 15.53 -13.14
C PRO A 130 -21.65 15.19 -14.20
N GLN A 131 -21.90 15.54 -15.47
CA GLN A 131 -20.98 15.23 -16.57
C GLN A 131 -19.67 16.00 -16.39
N ALA A 132 -19.74 17.28 -16.04
CA ALA A 132 -18.55 18.10 -15.79
C ALA A 132 -17.68 17.51 -14.67
N CYS A 133 -18.29 17.07 -13.57
CA CYS A 133 -17.57 16.44 -12.47
C CYS A 133 -16.94 15.09 -12.87
N VAL A 134 -17.66 14.23 -13.61
CA VAL A 134 -17.10 12.93 -14.05
C VAL A 134 -15.96 13.12 -15.04
N THR A 135 -16.09 14.06 -15.98
CA THR A 135 -15.00 14.39 -16.90
C THR A 135 -13.74 14.81 -16.14
N LEU A 136 -13.88 15.71 -15.17
CA LEU A 136 -12.75 16.15 -14.34
C LEU A 136 -12.16 15.00 -13.51
N PHE A 137 -13.00 14.10 -12.99
CA PHE A 137 -12.52 12.91 -12.29
C PHE A 137 -11.74 11.98 -13.23
N GLN A 138 -12.19 11.79 -14.47
CA GLN A 138 -11.51 10.96 -15.48
C GLN A 138 -10.17 11.55 -15.89
N GLU A 139 -10.07 12.86 -16.03
CA GLU A 139 -8.83 13.57 -16.35
C GLU A 139 -7.75 13.34 -15.28
N HIS A 140 -8.14 13.34 -14.00
CA HIS A 140 -7.24 13.19 -12.85
C HIS A 140 -7.18 11.77 -12.26
N GLN A 141 -7.89 10.80 -12.84
CA GLN A 141 -8.10 9.48 -12.20
C GLN A 141 -6.80 8.77 -11.82
N GLN A 142 -5.76 8.84 -12.65
CA GLN A 142 -4.49 8.15 -12.40
C GLN A 142 -3.78 8.72 -11.18
N GLU A 143 -3.73 10.06 -11.07
CA GLU A 143 -3.18 10.77 -9.91
C GLU A 143 -3.94 10.40 -8.65
N ILE A 144 -5.27 10.51 -8.68
CA ILE A 144 -6.15 10.27 -7.54
C ILE A 144 -5.99 8.83 -7.02
N LEU A 145 -6.11 7.83 -7.89
CA LEU A 145 -6.00 6.42 -7.50
C LEU A 145 -4.60 6.09 -6.98
N GLN A 146 -3.54 6.62 -7.61
CA GLN A 146 -2.17 6.45 -7.11
C GLN A 146 -2.02 7.04 -5.71
N LYS A 147 -2.60 8.21 -5.47
CA LYS A 147 -2.49 8.90 -4.19
C LYS A 147 -3.26 8.19 -3.08
N PHE A 148 -4.44 7.66 -3.38
CA PHE A 148 -5.17 6.77 -2.46
C PHE A 148 -4.39 5.49 -2.13
N ARG A 149 -3.69 4.89 -3.11
CA ARG A 149 -2.81 3.73 -2.85
C ARG A 149 -1.65 4.08 -1.91
N VAL A 150 -1.06 5.26 -2.04
CA VAL A 150 0.00 5.74 -1.14
C VAL A 150 -0.54 5.97 0.28
N THR A 151 -1.71 6.58 0.41
CA THR A 151 -2.38 6.81 1.70
C THR A 151 -2.74 5.51 2.40
N ASP A 152 -3.31 4.54 1.66
CA ASP A 152 -3.59 3.20 2.19
C ASP A 152 -2.33 2.46 2.63
N LEU A 153 -1.24 2.56 1.86
CA LEU A 153 0.04 1.97 2.22
C LEU A 153 0.54 2.54 3.55
N ALA A 154 0.55 3.87 3.69
CA ALA A 154 0.96 4.55 4.92
C ALA A 154 0.06 4.15 6.11
N LYS A 155 -1.25 4.05 5.89
CA LYS A 155 -2.21 3.61 6.92
C LYS A 155 -1.93 2.19 7.39
N LEU A 156 -1.71 1.26 6.45
CA LEU A 156 -1.38 -0.12 6.77
C LEU A 156 -0.05 -0.21 7.54
N GLN A 157 0.97 0.54 7.14
CA GLN A 157 2.25 0.59 7.85
C GLN A 157 2.13 1.17 9.26
N LEU A 158 1.29 2.19 9.46
CA LEU A 158 0.98 2.70 10.80
C LEU A 158 0.32 1.65 11.67
N ILE A 159 -0.69 0.92 11.15
CA ILE A 159 -1.36 -0.16 11.88
C ILE A 159 -0.36 -1.26 12.27
N GLN A 160 0.50 -1.67 11.34
CA GLN A 160 1.53 -2.70 11.56
C GLN A 160 2.56 -2.27 12.61
N ALA A 161 2.86 -0.97 12.69
CA ALA A 161 3.79 -0.40 13.67
C ALA A 161 3.22 -0.29 15.09
N GLN A 162 1.90 -0.43 15.29
CA GLN A 162 1.29 -0.30 16.63
C GLN A 162 1.70 -1.43 17.57
N ASN A 163 1.86 -2.65 17.04
CA ASN A 163 2.22 -3.82 17.83
C ASN A 163 3.29 -4.65 17.09
N PRO A 164 4.56 -4.19 17.09
CA PRO A 164 5.62 -4.80 16.30
C PRO A 164 6.21 -6.06 16.97
N ASN A 165 6.60 -7.03 16.15
CA ASN A 165 7.46 -8.14 16.56
C ASN A 165 8.94 -7.71 16.58
N ILE A 166 9.37 -7.05 17.65
CA ILE A 166 10.74 -6.51 17.77
C ILE A 166 11.82 -7.60 17.62
N ALA A 167 11.57 -8.80 18.14
CA ALA A 167 12.51 -9.91 18.05
C ALA A 167 12.76 -10.34 16.59
N LEU A 168 11.69 -10.47 15.79
CA LEU A 168 11.82 -10.77 14.36
C LEU A 168 12.50 -9.64 13.58
N GLN A 169 12.18 -8.38 13.90
CA GLN A 169 12.83 -7.24 13.23
C GLN A 169 14.33 -7.20 13.49
N ASN A 170 14.77 -7.45 14.72
CA ASN A 170 16.18 -7.55 15.08
C ASN A 170 16.86 -8.71 14.33
N LYS A 171 16.22 -9.89 14.27
CA LYS A 171 16.72 -11.04 13.52
C LYS A 171 16.89 -10.74 12.02
N VAL A 172 15.91 -10.09 11.39
CA VAL A 172 16.00 -9.67 9.98
C VAL A 172 17.16 -8.71 9.77
N LYS A 173 17.33 -7.74 10.68
CA LYS A 173 18.44 -6.78 10.64
C LYS A 173 19.80 -7.48 10.76
N GLU A 174 19.96 -8.38 11.71
CA GLU A 174 21.21 -9.10 11.95
C GLU A 174 21.59 -10.00 10.76
N LYS A 175 20.59 -10.66 10.14
CA LYS A 175 20.82 -11.65 9.09
C LYS A 175 20.99 -11.04 7.70
N PHE A 176 20.27 -9.95 7.42
CA PHE A 176 20.15 -9.38 6.07
C PHE A 176 20.58 -7.91 5.98
N GLY A 177 20.86 -7.26 7.11
CA GLY A 177 21.23 -5.84 7.13
C GLY A 177 20.08 -4.89 6.78
N VAL A 178 18.83 -5.34 6.86
CA VAL A 178 17.63 -4.55 6.52
C VAL A 178 16.67 -4.41 7.68
N LEU A 179 15.93 -3.31 7.72
CA LEU A 179 14.85 -3.12 8.68
C LEU A 179 13.50 -3.30 7.99
N LEU A 180 12.61 -4.06 8.63
CA LEU A 180 11.21 -4.22 8.23
C LEU A 180 10.32 -3.96 9.45
N THR A 181 9.15 -3.38 9.23
CA THR A 181 8.08 -3.29 10.23
C THR A 181 7.25 -4.57 10.15
N ILE A 182 7.52 -5.49 11.07
CA ILE A 182 6.86 -6.81 11.14
C ILE A 182 5.85 -6.79 12.29
N PRO A 183 4.56 -7.06 12.06
CA PRO A 183 3.53 -7.19 13.11
C PRO A 183 3.78 -8.36 14.06
N LYS A 184 3.25 -8.27 15.28
CA LYS A 184 3.40 -9.28 16.34
C LYS A 184 2.98 -10.69 15.93
N GLU A 185 1.99 -10.82 15.06
CA GLU A 185 1.36 -12.08 14.66
C GLU A 185 2.23 -12.96 13.76
N TYR A 186 3.33 -12.42 13.21
CA TYR A 186 4.27 -13.20 12.42
C TYR A 186 5.18 -14.04 13.30
N GLU A 187 5.41 -15.28 12.89
CA GLU A 187 6.29 -16.25 13.53
C GLU A 187 7.29 -16.82 12.53
N ILE A 188 8.42 -17.36 13.01
CA ILE A 188 9.40 -18.04 12.15
C ILE A 188 8.82 -19.38 11.73
N ALA A 189 8.68 -19.57 10.42
CA ALA A 189 8.32 -20.85 9.83
C ALA A 189 9.57 -21.67 9.44
N ARG A 190 10.63 -21.00 8.95
CA ARG A 190 11.93 -21.64 8.67
C ARG A 190 13.07 -20.64 8.69
N GLU A 191 14.23 -21.07 9.16
CA GLU A 191 15.47 -20.29 9.13
C GLU A 191 16.62 -21.15 8.57
N CYS A 192 17.33 -20.63 7.56
CA CYS A 192 18.55 -21.21 6.97
C CYS A 192 19.58 -20.08 6.80
N PRO A 193 20.88 -20.33 6.53
CA PRO A 193 21.92 -19.28 6.53
C PRO A 193 21.57 -18.01 5.72
N ASP A 194 21.12 -18.15 4.48
CA ASP A 194 20.77 -17.04 3.57
C ASP A 194 19.26 -16.92 3.28
N PHE A 195 18.43 -17.53 4.12
CA PHE A 195 16.98 -17.57 3.94
C PHE A 195 16.23 -17.50 5.28
N LEU A 196 15.15 -16.72 5.32
CA LEU A 196 14.24 -16.67 6.45
C LEU A 196 12.81 -16.62 5.92
N TRP A 197 11.97 -17.51 6.43
CA TRP A 197 10.53 -17.51 6.21
C TRP A 197 9.81 -17.20 7.50
N ILE A 198 9.01 -16.13 7.48
CA ILE A 198 8.08 -15.78 8.54
C ILE A 198 6.64 -15.83 8.00
N ALA A 199 5.70 -16.26 8.83
CA ALA A 199 4.31 -16.42 8.42
C ALA A 199 3.36 -15.95 9.51
N TYR A 200 2.25 -15.33 9.10
CA TYR A 200 1.07 -15.15 9.92
C TYR A 200 -0.03 -16.06 9.37
N ARG A 201 -0.33 -17.13 10.12
CA ARG A 201 -1.33 -18.14 9.78
C ARG A 201 -2.61 -17.97 10.59
N THR A 202 -3.73 -18.08 9.90
CA THR A 202 -5.08 -18.14 10.46
C THR A 202 -5.81 -19.31 9.82
N PRO A 203 -6.97 -19.75 10.36
CA PRO A 203 -7.76 -20.79 9.70
C PRO A 203 -8.21 -20.44 8.27
N GLN A 204 -8.26 -19.16 7.91
CA GLN A 204 -8.76 -18.68 6.60
C GLN A 204 -7.67 -18.27 5.61
N ASN A 205 -6.47 -17.89 6.09
CA ASN A 205 -5.37 -17.43 5.24
C ASN A 205 -3.99 -17.64 5.88
N ASP A 206 -2.98 -17.82 5.04
CA ASP A 206 -1.56 -17.69 5.33
C ASP A 206 -1.03 -16.46 4.60
N ARG A 207 -0.46 -15.53 5.36
CA ARG A 207 0.32 -14.38 4.85
C ARG A 207 1.76 -14.60 5.22
N SER A 208 2.59 -14.81 4.22
CA SER A 208 4.00 -15.16 4.40
C SER A 208 4.92 -14.08 3.84
N ILE A 209 6.09 -13.94 4.47
CA ILE A 209 7.22 -13.13 3.98
C ILE A 209 8.46 -14.03 4.00
N ILE A 210 9.17 -14.11 2.89
CA ILE A 210 10.54 -14.62 2.84
C ILE A 210 11.52 -13.49 2.58
N ILE A 211 12.66 -13.58 3.24
CA ILE A 211 13.83 -12.77 2.94
C ILE A 211 14.96 -13.72 2.59
N TYR A 212 15.64 -13.45 1.47
CA TYR A 212 16.76 -14.26 1.04
C TYR A 212 17.84 -13.46 0.32
N LYS A 213 19.08 -13.96 0.39
CA LYS A 213 20.24 -13.40 -0.30
C LYS A 213 20.71 -14.35 -1.39
N SER A 214 21.28 -13.78 -2.45
CA SER A 214 21.94 -14.57 -3.49
C SER A 214 23.09 -13.80 -4.13
N LYS A 215 24.16 -14.52 -4.46
CA LYS A 215 25.28 -14.00 -5.27
C LYS A 215 24.89 -13.72 -6.73
N ASP A 216 23.75 -14.27 -7.19
CA ASP A 216 23.18 -13.96 -8.50
C ASP A 216 22.56 -12.55 -8.48
N THR A 217 23.16 -11.61 -9.21
CA THR A 217 22.75 -10.20 -9.29
C THR A 217 21.87 -9.86 -10.50
N ASP A 218 21.41 -10.86 -11.26
CA ASP A 218 20.57 -10.65 -12.44
C ASP A 218 19.17 -10.11 -12.06
N MET A 219 18.93 -8.82 -12.31
CA MET A 219 17.65 -8.16 -12.02
C MET A 219 16.66 -8.18 -13.20
N SER A 220 16.95 -8.96 -14.26
CA SER A 220 15.98 -9.19 -15.33
C SER A 220 14.77 -10.00 -14.82
N PRO A 221 13.61 -9.97 -15.51
CA PRO A 221 12.46 -10.81 -15.15
C PRO A 221 12.82 -12.29 -14.97
N ALA A 222 13.61 -12.86 -15.90
CA ALA A 222 14.07 -14.26 -15.80
C ALA A 222 14.99 -14.50 -14.60
N GLY A 223 15.86 -13.52 -14.27
CA GLY A 223 16.72 -13.57 -13.09
C GLY A 223 15.96 -13.53 -11.77
N LEU A 224 14.91 -12.71 -11.69
CA LEU A 224 14.04 -12.61 -10.52
C LEU A 224 13.24 -13.90 -10.32
N ILE A 225 12.65 -14.45 -11.39
CA ILE A 225 11.91 -15.72 -11.36
C ILE A 225 12.81 -16.86 -10.91
N ARG A 226 13.98 -17.02 -11.54
CA ARG A 226 14.96 -18.06 -11.20
C ARG A 226 15.34 -18.01 -9.72
N LYS A 227 15.72 -16.82 -9.23
CA LYS A 227 16.09 -16.64 -7.82
C LYS A 227 14.95 -16.97 -6.86
N ARG A 228 13.73 -16.53 -7.18
CA ARG A 228 12.55 -16.81 -6.36
C ARG A 228 12.28 -18.31 -6.30
N ASN A 229 12.26 -19.00 -7.45
CA ASN A 229 12.03 -20.45 -7.51
C ASN A 229 13.10 -21.25 -6.75
N ILE A 230 14.35 -20.79 -6.71
CA ILE A 230 15.40 -21.40 -5.87
C ILE A 230 15.11 -21.15 -4.38
N ALA A 231 14.74 -19.93 -4.01
CA ALA A 231 14.45 -19.59 -2.62
C ALA A 231 13.22 -20.32 -2.06
N THR A 232 12.19 -20.54 -2.89
CA THR A 232 10.98 -21.25 -2.47
C THR A 232 11.18 -22.75 -2.30
N GLN A 233 12.30 -23.34 -2.74
CA GLN A 233 12.66 -24.73 -2.41
C GLN A 233 12.89 -24.96 -0.91
N TYR A 234 13.15 -23.89 -0.16
CA TYR A 234 13.22 -23.97 1.30
C TYR A 234 11.83 -23.97 1.96
N ILE A 235 10.74 -23.87 1.21
CA ILE A 235 9.38 -23.96 1.74
C ILE A 235 8.95 -25.43 1.64
N GLU A 236 9.06 -26.16 2.74
CA GLU A 236 8.59 -27.55 2.78
C GLU A 236 7.06 -27.59 2.70
N GLY A 237 6.54 -28.19 1.63
CA GLY A 237 5.13 -28.52 1.48
C GLY A 237 4.78 -29.83 2.20
N ASN A 238 3.50 -30.22 2.12
CA ASN A 238 3.05 -31.53 2.61
C ASN A 238 3.58 -32.67 1.73
N THR A 239 3.74 -32.40 0.43
CA THR A 239 4.30 -33.34 -0.53
C THR A 239 5.80 -33.09 -0.70
N LYS A 240 6.59 -34.15 -0.51
CA LYS A 240 8.05 -34.09 -0.63
C LYS A 240 8.46 -33.68 -2.05
N ASP A 241 9.48 -32.81 -2.15
CA ASP A 241 10.07 -32.35 -3.41
C ASP A 241 9.14 -31.48 -4.27
N ILE A 242 8.09 -30.91 -3.68
CA ILE A 242 7.16 -29.99 -4.35
C ILE A 242 7.22 -28.63 -3.67
N TYR A 243 7.45 -27.60 -4.49
CA TYR A 243 7.76 -26.26 -4.03
C TYR A 243 6.93 -25.22 -4.78
N PRO A 244 6.63 -24.07 -4.16
CA PRO A 244 6.00 -22.96 -4.86
C PRO A 244 6.87 -22.47 -6.03
N VAL A 245 6.30 -22.40 -7.23
CA VAL A 245 6.95 -21.83 -8.42
C VAL A 245 6.16 -20.63 -8.93
N VAL A 246 6.81 -19.71 -9.65
CA VAL A 246 6.13 -18.60 -10.32
C VAL A 246 5.32 -19.12 -11.50
N VAL A 247 4.07 -18.67 -11.61
CA VAL A 247 3.25 -18.90 -12.81
C VAL A 247 3.69 -17.91 -13.89
N GLU A 248 4.05 -18.43 -15.07
CA GLU A 248 4.47 -17.65 -16.23
C GLU A 248 3.42 -17.77 -17.35
N PHE A 249 2.75 -16.66 -17.67
CA PHE A 249 1.85 -16.56 -18.82
C PHE A 249 1.80 -15.12 -19.34
N GLU A 250 1.12 -14.88 -20.45
CA GLU A 250 1.08 -13.55 -21.07
C GLU A 250 0.61 -12.46 -20.08
N GLY A 251 1.51 -11.51 -19.78
CA GLY A 251 1.27 -10.40 -18.87
C GLY A 251 1.64 -10.64 -17.39
N LEU A 252 2.04 -11.86 -16.99
CA LEU A 252 2.57 -12.15 -15.64
C LEU A 252 3.91 -12.93 -15.68
N PRO A 253 4.82 -12.69 -14.73
CA PRO A 253 4.72 -11.67 -13.68
C PRO A 253 4.96 -10.25 -14.23
N ILE A 254 4.34 -9.25 -13.60
CA ILE A 254 4.57 -7.83 -13.89
C ILE A 254 5.83 -7.39 -13.15
N VAL A 255 6.83 -6.93 -13.91
CA VAL A 255 8.11 -6.47 -13.38
C VAL A 255 8.32 -4.99 -13.70
N SER A 256 8.69 -4.19 -12.71
CA SER A 256 9.04 -2.78 -12.93
C SER A 256 10.09 -2.29 -11.96
N ARG A 257 10.78 -1.20 -12.30
CA ARG A 257 11.69 -0.52 -11.37
C ARG A 257 10.90 0.14 -10.24
N LEU A 258 11.51 0.18 -9.05
CA LEU A 258 10.99 0.86 -7.88
C LEU A 258 12.15 1.30 -6.99
N ASN A 259 12.01 2.45 -6.33
CA ASN A 259 12.91 2.88 -5.26
C ASN A 259 12.14 2.80 -3.93
N ILE A 260 12.67 2.05 -2.96
CA ILE A 260 12.17 2.01 -1.59
C ILE A 260 13.30 2.46 -0.67
N TRP A 261 13.11 3.58 0.02
CA TRP A 261 14.08 4.11 1.00
C TRP A 261 15.52 4.13 0.47
N GLN A 262 15.73 4.78 -0.69
CA GLN A 262 17.02 4.91 -1.38
C GLN A 262 17.61 3.59 -1.91
N LYS A 263 16.86 2.48 -1.85
CA LYS A 263 17.25 1.22 -2.47
C LYS A 263 16.57 1.14 -3.83
N GLU A 264 17.36 1.28 -4.89
CA GLU A 264 16.89 1.09 -6.26
C GLU A 264 16.86 -0.40 -6.60
N GLY A 265 15.72 -0.87 -7.08
CA GLY A 265 15.52 -2.28 -7.35
C GLY A 265 14.36 -2.54 -8.29
N MET A 266 13.95 -3.81 -8.32
CA MET A 266 12.84 -4.29 -9.11
C MET A 266 11.72 -4.77 -8.19
N GLN A 267 10.49 -4.33 -8.46
CA GLN A 267 9.30 -4.99 -7.94
C GLN A 267 8.81 -6.05 -8.93
N MET A 268 8.29 -7.16 -8.41
CA MET A 268 7.66 -8.20 -9.20
C MET A 268 6.32 -8.58 -8.55
N ARG A 269 5.26 -8.59 -9.35
CA ARG A 269 3.92 -9.05 -8.97
C ARG A 269 3.55 -10.23 -9.83
N GLY A 270 3.09 -11.31 -9.22
CA GLY A 270 2.71 -12.49 -9.97
C GLY A 270 1.91 -13.46 -9.13
N LEU A 271 1.73 -14.64 -9.69
CA LEU A 271 1.10 -15.76 -9.02
C LEU A 271 2.16 -16.82 -8.74
N TRP A 272 2.00 -17.52 -7.63
CA TRP A 272 2.72 -18.74 -7.34
C TRP A 272 1.75 -19.91 -7.35
N GLU A 273 2.26 -21.08 -7.72
CA GLU A 273 1.51 -22.33 -7.65
C GLU A 273 2.42 -23.47 -7.20
N THR A 274 1.81 -24.57 -6.78
CA THR A 274 2.47 -25.85 -6.54
C THR A 274 1.82 -26.86 -7.49
N GLU A 275 2.60 -27.42 -8.41
CA GLU A 275 2.05 -28.19 -9.54
C GLU A 275 1.20 -29.41 -9.13
N ALA A 276 1.47 -30.02 -7.96
CA ALA A 276 0.75 -31.22 -7.54
C ALA A 276 -0.36 -31.00 -6.50
N ASP A 277 -0.27 -29.95 -5.67
CA ASP A 277 -1.19 -29.75 -4.53
C ASP A 277 -2.32 -28.77 -4.87
N TYR A 278 -2.37 -28.24 -6.10
CA TYR A 278 -3.33 -27.22 -6.57
C TYR A 278 -3.41 -26.00 -5.64
N MET A 279 -2.36 -25.75 -4.85
CA MET A 279 -2.24 -24.56 -4.03
C MET A 279 -1.61 -23.46 -4.86
N GLY A 280 -2.11 -22.25 -4.68
CA GLY A 280 -1.52 -21.07 -5.31
C GLY A 280 -2.12 -19.80 -4.77
N GLY A 281 -1.56 -18.69 -5.24
CA GLY A 281 -2.00 -17.36 -4.84
C GLY A 281 -1.11 -16.26 -5.39
N PRO A 282 -1.43 -15.01 -5.07
CA PRO A 282 -0.62 -13.87 -5.47
C PRO A 282 0.62 -13.70 -4.59
N PHE A 283 1.66 -13.07 -5.16
CA PHE A 283 2.84 -12.60 -4.45
C PHE A 283 3.26 -11.19 -4.88
N TYR A 284 4.03 -10.53 -4.01
CA TYR A 284 4.71 -9.28 -4.25
C TYR A 284 6.15 -9.40 -3.77
N GLN A 285 7.10 -9.15 -4.66
CA GLN A 285 8.53 -9.18 -4.37
C GLN A 285 9.16 -7.82 -4.62
N PHE A 286 10.11 -7.45 -3.77
CA PHE A 286 11.06 -6.39 -4.06
C PHE A 286 12.50 -6.92 -3.92
N SER A 287 13.31 -6.69 -4.95
CA SER A 287 14.71 -7.13 -5.01
C SER A 287 15.63 -5.99 -5.36
N TYR A 288 16.77 -5.89 -4.69
CA TYR A 288 17.82 -4.90 -4.96
C TYR A 288 19.21 -5.50 -4.72
N ILE A 289 20.26 -4.83 -5.20
CA ILE A 289 21.65 -5.23 -4.95
C ILE A 289 22.18 -4.45 -3.75
N ASN A 290 22.69 -5.14 -2.74
CA ASN A 290 23.27 -4.50 -1.56
C ASN A 290 24.70 -3.98 -1.84
N GLY A 291 25.30 -3.28 -0.88
CA GLY A 291 26.67 -2.75 -1.01
C GLY A 291 27.77 -3.81 -1.09
N GLU A 292 27.44 -5.08 -0.82
CA GLU A 292 28.38 -6.22 -0.86
C GLU A 292 28.33 -6.96 -2.22
N GLY A 293 27.49 -6.51 -3.15
CA GLY A 293 27.33 -7.14 -4.46
C GLY A 293 26.44 -8.39 -4.44
N GLU A 294 25.63 -8.57 -3.41
CA GLU A 294 24.62 -9.63 -3.32
C GLU A 294 23.23 -9.06 -3.63
N SER A 295 22.36 -9.87 -4.26
CA SER A 295 20.95 -9.53 -4.34
C SER A 295 20.26 -9.86 -3.02
N ILE A 296 19.47 -8.91 -2.51
CA ILE A 296 18.54 -9.11 -1.39
C ILE A 296 17.13 -9.06 -1.96
N SER A 297 16.33 -10.07 -1.65
CA SER A 297 14.92 -10.13 -2.05
C SER A 297 14.04 -10.29 -0.83
N ILE A 298 12.96 -9.51 -0.81
CA ILE A 298 11.90 -9.56 0.18
C ILE A 298 10.62 -9.87 -0.59
N ASP A 299 10.17 -11.12 -0.49
CA ASP A 299 9.01 -11.65 -1.18
C ASP A 299 7.91 -11.95 -0.18
N GLY A 300 6.70 -11.51 -0.48
CA GLY A 300 5.54 -11.79 0.33
C GLY A 300 4.43 -12.41 -0.50
N TRP A 301 3.79 -13.45 0.02
CA TRP A 301 2.71 -14.14 -0.66
C TRP A 301 1.51 -14.39 0.24
N VAL A 302 0.38 -14.64 -0.41
CA VAL A 302 -0.89 -14.98 0.24
C VAL A 302 -1.38 -16.32 -0.26
N TYR A 303 -1.74 -17.20 0.68
CA TYR A 303 -2.61 -18.34 0.45
C TYR A 303 -3.93 -18.08 1.17
N ALA A 304 -5.03 -17.93 0.45
CA ALA A 304 -6.36 -17.72 1.03
C ALA A 304 -7.42 -18.35 0.10
N PRO A 305 -7.61 -19.68 0.16
CA PRO A 305 -8.54 -20.38 -0.72
C PRO A 305 -9.97 -19.90 -0.46
N ASN A 306 -10.75 -19.73 -1.53
CA ASN A 306 -12.15 -19.26 -1.46
C ASN A 306 -12.37 -17.90 -0.78
N GLN A 307 -11.32 -17.08 -0.65
CA GLN A 307 -11.37 -15.72 -0.10
C GLN A 307 -10.85 -14.70 -1.12
N SER A 308 -11.32 -13.45 -0.97
CA SER A 308 -10.70 -12.28 -1.60
C SER A 308 -9.29 -12.06 -1.04
N LYS A 309 -8.32 -11.80 -1.92
CA LYS A 309 -6.89 -11.76 -1.59
C LYS A 309 -6.32 -10.35 -1.64
N ARG A 310 -7.02 -9.38 -2.25
CA ARG A 310 -6.53 -8.00 -2.40
C ARG A 310 -6.06 -7.39 -1.09
N ASP A 311 -6.86 -7.47 -0.05
CA ASP A 311 -6.55 -6.79 1.23
C ASP A 311 -5.42 -7.50 1.98
N TYR A 312 -5.37 -8.84 1.94
CA TYR A 312 -4.23 -9.59 2.49
C TYR A 312 -2.94 -9.28 1.74
N MET A 313 -2.98 -9.20 0.41
CA MET A 313 -1.82 -8.82 -0.40
C MET A 313 -1.36 -7.40 -0.12
N ARG A 314 -2.27 -6.46 0.14
CA ARG A 314 -1.92 -5.09 0.51
C ARG A 314 -1.25 -5.01 1.88
N GLN A 315 -1.67 -5.84 2.83
CA GLN A 315 -0.99 -5.94 4.13
C GLN A 315 0.42 -6.50 3.98
N VAL A 316 0.58 -7.56 3.19
CA VAL A 316 1.88 -8.16 2.85
C VAL A 316 2.78 -7.14 2.14
N GLU A 317 2.26 -6.47 1.11
CA GLU A 317 2.98 -5.41 0.40
C GLU A 317 3.40 -4.28 1.33
N ALA A 318 2.58 -3.90 2.32
CA ALA A 318 2.91 -2.86 3.28
C ALA A 318 4.12 -3.23 4.16
N ILE A 319 4.27 -4.52 4.51
CA ILE A 319 5.45 -5.03 5.22
C ILE A 319 6.67 -4.95 4.30
N VAL A 320 6.59 -5.47 3.07
CA VAL A 320 7.72 -5.42 2.13
C VAL A 320 8.16 -3.99 1.86
N LYS A 321 7.21 -3.06 1.68
CA LYS A 321 7.48 -1.63 1.44
C LYS A 321 7.85 -0.84 2.69
N SER A 322 7.87 -1.46 3.87
CA SER A 322 8.40 -0.84 5.09
C SER A 322 9.93 -0.91 5.18
N LEU A 323 10.57 -1.52 4.18
CA LEU A 323 12.01 -1.65 4.03
C LEU A 323 12.75 -0.33 4.23
N LYS A 324 13.74 -0.35 5.11
CA LYS A 324 14.73 0.71 5.33
C LYS A 324 16.14 0.12 5.34
#